data_AF-A0A955U7U5-F1
#
_entry.id   AF-A0A955U7U5-F1
#
_cell.length_a   1.000
_cell.length_b   1.000
_cell.length_c   1.000
_cell.angle_alpha   90.00
_cell.angle_beta   90.00
_cell.angle_gamma   90.00
#
_symmetry.space_group_name_H-M   'P 1'
#
loop_
_entity.id
_entity.type
_entity.pdbx_description
1 polymer ?
#
loop_
_entity_poly.entity_id
_entity_poly.type
_entity_poly.pdbx_seq_one_letter_code
_entity_poly.pdbx_strand_id
1 'polypeptide(L)'
;MIVWWWACTGPSAPTGPTTGGDAAIRVLPASEDLPLVRILEVHADEPSEVEVTWSDGEHTEHAVAPTATDHVLPLLRLRADRPWDVDVTVRGASGERHRHLTFDVGPLPEPFPELVVHTSDADRASPGDTLFGADGDAHWSLVVDVDGEVVWAW
;
A
#
# COMPACT_ATOMS: atom_id res chain seq x y z
N MET A 1 39.19 55.83 -15.13
CA MET A 1 39.18 54.35 -15.21
C MET A 1 37.96 54.00 -16.04
N ILE A 2 38.05 53.95 -17.38
CA ILE A 2 38.32 52.75 -18.22
C ILE A 2 37.27 51.65 -17.89
N VAL A 3 36.39 51.12 -18.76
CA VAL A 3 36.16 51.14 -20.23
C VAL A 3 34.75 50.52 -20.47
N TRP A 4 33.98 51.07 -21.43
CA TRP A 4 33.06 50.50 -22.47
C TRP A 4 32.19 49.24 -22.19
N TRP A 5 30.85 49.27 -22.33
CA TRP A 5 29.95 49.23 -23.51
C TRP A 5 29.74 47.84 -24.20
N TRP A 6 28.53 47.30 -23.99
CA TRP A 6 27.60 46.48 -24.82
C TRP A 6 28.06 45.32 -25.72
N ALA A 7 27.41 44.15 -25.54
CA ALA A 7 26.83 43.34 -26.64
C ALA A 7 25.79 42.32 -26.10
N CYS A 8 24.75 42.08 -26.90
CA CYS A 8 23.63 41.16 -26.66
C CYS A 8 24.01 39.67 -26.80
N THR A 9 23.49 38.82 -25.91
CA THR A 9 23.26 37.38 -26.15
C THR A 9 22.27 36.84 -25.11
N GLY A 10 21.12 36.31 -25.52
CA GLY A 10 20.51 35.20 -24.76
C GLY A 10 21.25 33.90 -25.10
N PRO A 11 20.89 32.71 -24.58
CA PRO A 11 20.03 32.36 -23.45
C PRO A 11 20.77 31.46 -22.42
N SER A 12 20.11 31.08 -21.33
CA SER A 12 20.32 29.74 -20.74
C SER A 12 19.13 29.38 -19.87
N ALA A 13 18.30 28.47 -20.36
CA ALA A 13 17.43 27.68 -19.51
C ALA A 13 18.30 27.04 -18.41
N PRO A 14 17.86 26.96 -17.16
CA PRO A 14 18.57 26.16 -16.18
C PRO A 14 18.43 24.69 -16.62
N THR A 15 19.48 24.14 -17.23
CA THR A 15 19.77 22.71 -17.21
C THR A 15 20.12 22.34 -15.77
N GLY A 16 19.10 22.26 -14.92
CA GLY A 16 19.16 21.38 -13.76
C GLY A 16 19.30 19.94 -14.26
N PRO A 17 19.87 19.02 -13.48
CA PRO A 17 19.86 17.62 -13.86
C PRO A 17 18.41 17.24 -14.13
N THR A 18 18.13 16.67 -15.31
CA THR A 18 16.93 15.88 -15.53
C THR A 18 16.99 14.78 -14.49
N THR A 19 16.38 15.03 -13.33
CA THR A 19 16.04 13.98 -12.39
C THR A 19 15.07 13.15 -13.20
N GLY A 20 15.55 12.03 -13.74
CA GLY A 20 14.65 11.04 -14.31
C GLY A 20 13.57 10.82 -13.26
N GLY A 21 12.31 11.06 -13.63
CA GLY A 21 11.24 11.02 -12.65
C GLY A 21 11.25 9.64 -12.02
N ASP A 22 11.53 9.63 -10.73
CA ASP A 22 11.33 8.45 -9.92
C ASP A 22 9.83 8.38 -9.71
N ALA A 23 9.26 7.21 -9.96
CA ALA A 23 7.87 6.97 -9.65
C ALA A 23 7.63 7.35 -8.18
N ALA A 24 6.64 8.20 -7.92
CA ALA A 24 6.26 8.54 -6.56
C ALA A 24 5.46 7.36 -6.00
N ILE A 25 6.10 6.57 -5.13
CA ILE A 25 5.53 5.38 -4.51
C ILE A 25 5.36 5.66 -3.02
N ARG A 26 4.15 5.53 -2.50
CA ARG A 26 3.86 5.71 -1.07
C ARG A 26 2.68 4.88 -0.60
N VAL A 27 2.73 4.44 0.64
CA VAL A 27 1.59 3.86 1.35
C VAL A 27 0.94 4.96 2.18
N LEU A 28 -0.36 5.15 2.01
CA LEU A 28 -1.14 6.11 2.79
C LEU A 28 -1.39 5.57 4.20
N PRO A 29 -1.53 6.46 5.21
CA PRO A 29 -1.92 6.05 6.56
C PRO A 29 -3.24 5.28 6.60
N ALA A 30 -3.47 4.55 7.69
CA ALA A 30 -4.77 3.95 7.98
C ALA A 30 -5.88 5.01 8.03
N SER A 31 -7.10 4.63 7.66
CA SER A 31 -8.30 5.35 8.10
C SER A 31 -8.86 4.70 9.36
N GLU A 32 -9.51 5.51 10.22
CA GLU A 32 -10.18 5.00 11.43
C GLU A 32 -11.26 3.96 11.09
N ASP A 33 -11.97 4.15 9.98
CA ASP A 33 -13.02 3.24 9.51
C ASP A 33 -12.50 1.92 8.93
N LEU A 34 -11.21 1.82 8.57
CA LEU A 34 -10.63 0.65 7.92
C LEU A 34 -9.19 0.42 8.43
N PRO A 35 -9.03 0.04 9.71
CA PRO A 35 -7.72 -0.03 10.36
C PRO A 35 -6.78 -1.06 9.71
N LEU A 36 -7.37 -2.09 9.08
CA LEU A 36 -6.68 -3.22 8.43
C LEU A 36 -6.54 -3.08 6.92
N VAL A 37 -6.74 -1.86 6.39
CA VAL A 37 -6.52 -1.56 4.98
C VAL A 37 -5.48 -0.44 4.86
N ARG A 38 -4.64 -0.52 3.84
CA ARG A 38 -3.80 0.59 3.39
C ARG A 38 -4.00 0.82 1.91
N ILE A 39 -3.68 2.03 1.45
CA ILE A 39 -3.70 2.36 0.03
C ILE A 39 -2.26 2.59 -0.42
N LEU A 40 -1.82 1.84 -1.42
CA LEU A 40 -0.59 2.09 -2.14
C LEU A 40 -0.91 3.00 -3.34
N GLU A 41 -0.26 4.15 -3.37
CA GLU A 41 -0.26 5.05 -4.53
C GLU A 41 1.07 4.94 -5.27
N VAL A 42 0.98 4.72 -6.58
CA VAL A 42 2.13 4.75 -7.49
C VAL A 42 1.83 5.71 -8.64
N HIS A 43 2.67 6.72 -8.79
CA HIS A 43 2.68 7.62 -9.94
C HIS A 43 3.94 7.40 -10.76
N ALA A 44 3.80 7.03 -12.04
CA ALA A 44 4.90 6.81 -12.98
C ALA A 44 4.84 7.83 -14.12
N ASP A 45 6.00 8.26 -14.63
CA ASP A 45 6.05 9.25 -15.74
C ASP A 45 5.63 8.68 -17.10
N GLU A 46 5.48 7.36 -17.19
CA GLU A 46 5.06 6.65 -18.39
C GLU A 46 4.11 5.49 -18.04
N PRO A 47 3.27 5.05 -18.99
CA PRO A 47 2.42 3.88 -18.79
C PRO A 47 3.25 2.67 -18.36
N SER A 48 2.98 2.18 -17.15
CA SER A 48 3.74 1.13 -16.50
C SER A 48 2.80 0.09 -15.88
N GLU A 49 3.23 -1.16 -15.85
CA GLU A 49 2.63 -2.19 -15.02
C GLU A 49 3.18 -2.09 -13.60
N VAL A 50 2.34 -2.31 -12.59
CA VAL A 50 2.77 -2.34 -11.19
C VAL A 50 2.46 -3.71 -10.61
N GLU A 51 3.50 -4.38 -10.12
CA GLU A 51 3.41 -5.60 -9.33
C GLU A 51 3.75 -5.25 -7.88
N VAL A 52 2.95 -5.73 -6.94
CA VAL A 52 3.16 -5.49 -5.50
C VAL A 52 3.01 -6.79 -4.72
N THR A 53 3.93 -7.00 -3.78
CA THR A 53 3.85 -8.04 -2.76
C THR A 53 3.88 -7.36 -1.39
N TRP A 54 3.06 -7.82 -0.45
CA TRP A 54 3.13 -7.35 0.94
C TRP A 54 3.06 -8.51 1.93
N SER A 55 3.85 -8.42 3.01
CA SER A 55 4.01 -9.51 3.98
C SER A 55 4.31 -9.03 5.40
N ASP A 56 3.84 -9.78 6.40
CA ASP A 56 4.24 -9.65 7.81
C ASP A 56 5.30 -10.70 8.24
N GLY A 57 5.85 -11.45 7.28
CA GLY A 57 6.79 -12.56 7.50
C GLY A 57 6.12 -13.94 7.64
N GLU A 58 4.83 -14.00 7.96
CA GLU A 58 4.05 -15.25 8.05
C GLU A 58 3.03 -15.35 6.91
N HIS A 59 2.41 -14.22 6.57
CA HIS A 59 1.41 -14.05 5.54
C HIS A 59 1.99 -13.25 4.39
N THR A 60 1.60 -13.59 3.16
CA THR A 60 2.04 -12.87 1.96
C THR A 60 0.88 -12.76 0.99
N GLU A 61 0.68 -11.56 0.49
CA GLU A 61 -0.33 -11.22 -0.49
C GLU A 61 0.33 -10.58 -1.71
N HIS A 62 -0.34 -10.67 -2.86
CA HIS A 62 0.20 -10.22 -4.14
C HIS A 62 -0.89 -9.61 -5.01
N ALA A 63 -0.53 -8.57 -5.75
CA ALA A 63 -1.41 -7.97 -6.76
C ALA A 63 -0.61 -7.43 -7.95
N VAL A 64 -1.26 -7.42 -9.12
CA VAL A 64 -0.77 -6.77 -10.33
C VAL A 64 -1.81 -5.77 -10.81
N ALA A 65 -1.40 -4.51 -10.99
CA ALA A 65 -2.23 -3.48 -11.59
C ALA A 65 -2.05 -3.46 -13.11
N PRO A 66 -3.12 -3.21 -13.88
CA PRO A 66 -3.01 -3.01 -15.32
C PRO A 66 -2.16 -1.77 -15.63
N THR A 67 -1.64 -1.71 -16.86
CA THR A 67 -0.78 -0.61 -17.30
C THR A 67 -1.48 0.76 -17.21
N ALA A 68 -0.89 1.67 -16.44
CA ALA A 68 -1.35 3.04 -16.27
C ALA A 68 -0.17 3.95 -15.85
N THR A 69 -0.39 5.25 -15.75
CA THR A 69 0.55 6.19 -15.11
C THR A 69 0.27 6.35 -13.62
N ASP A 70 -0.96 6.09 -13.20
CA ASP A 70 -1.46 6.29 -11.85
C ASP A 70 -2.13 5.02 -11.37
N HIS A 71 -1.65 4.49 -10.25
CA HIS A 71 -2.18 3.28 -9.63
C HIS A 71 -2.59 3.57 -8.19
N VAL A 72 -3.78 3.08 -7.84
CA VAL A 72 -4.32 3.10 -6.49
C VAL A 72 -4.69 1.66 -6.16
N LEU A 73 -3.90 1.05 -5.27
CA LEU A 73 -3.99 -0.36 -4.92
C LEU A 73 -4.37 -0.49 -3.45
N PRO A 74 -5.51 -1.11 -3.13
CA PRO A 74 -5.82 -1.46 -1.75
C PRO A 74 -4.93 -2.64 -1.32
N LEU A 75 -4.16 -2.44 -0.25
CA LEU A 75 -3.46 -3.51 0.45
C LEU A 75 -4.44 -4.08 1.49
N LEU A 76 -4.98 -5.25 1.17
CA LEU A 76 -5.99 -5.95 1.96
C LEU A 76 -5.35 -7.04 2.81
N ARG A 77 -6.14 -7.61 3.72
CA ARG A 77 -5.76 -8.74 4.58
C ARG A 77 -4.60 -8.45 5.51
N LEU A 78 -4.45 -7.19 5.89
CA LEU A 78 -3.49 -6.79 6.91
C LEU A 78 -3.97 -7.26 8.28
N ARG A 79 -3.04 -7.67 9.13
CA ARG A 79 -3.30 -8.05 10.52
C ARG A 79 -2.78 -6.98 11.47
N ALA A 80 -3.50 -6.80 12.57
CA ALA A 80 -3.15 -5.85 13.61
C ALA A 80 -1.85 -6.23 14.35
N ASP A 81 -1.32 -5.24 15.06
CA ASP A 81 -0.21 -5.36 16.02
C ASP A 81 1.10 -5.91 15.42
N ARG A 82 1.37 -5.60 14.15
CA ARG A 82 2.60 -6.05 13.48
C ARG A 82 3.02 -5.14 12.31
N PRO A 83 4.33 -5.12 12.00
CA PRO A 83 4.84 -4.46 10.82
C PRO A 83 4.52 -5.25 9.54
N TRP A 84 4.43 -4.54 8.43
CA TRP A 84 4.28 -5.09 7.10
C TRP A 84 5.32 -4.49 6.16
N ASP A 85 5.95 -5.36 5.39
CA ASP A 85 6.84 -5.02 4.29
C ASP A 85 6.06 -5.02 2.97
N VAL A 86 6.39 -4.09 2.09
CA VAL A 86 5.80 -3.93 0.76
C VAL A 86 6.90 -3.80 -0.28
N ASP A 87 6.94 -4.75 -1.20
CA ASP A 87 7.82 -4.75 -2.35
C ASP A 87 7.02 -4.39 -3.60
N VAL A 88 7.37 -3.26 -4.21
CA VAL A 88 6.73 -2.73 -5.42
C VAL A 88 7.71 -2.82 -6.59
N THR A 89 7.26 -3.40 -7.69
CA THR A 89 7.98 -3.45 -8.96
C THR A 89 7.18 -2.71 -10.02
N VAL A 90 7.78 -1.69 -10.62
CA VAL A 90 7.17 -0.87 -11.68
C VAL A 90 7.89 -1.16 -13.00
N ARG A 91 7.16 -1.62 -14.02
CA ARG A 91 7.70 -1.98 -15.34
C ARG A 91 7.13 -1.07 -16.42
N GLY A 92 7.99 -0.23 -16.98
CA GLY A 92 7.66 0.68 -18.07
C GLY A 92 8.61 0.52 -19.26
N ALA A 93 8.45 1.36 -20.29
CA ALA A 93 9.32 1.35 -21.46
C ALA A 93 10.79 1.75 -21.14
N SER A 94 10.99 2.54 -20.08
CA SER A 94 12.29 2.92 -19.54
C SER A 94 12.99 1.81 -18.74
N GLY A 95 12.28 0.72 -18.44
CA GLY A 95 12.79 -0.44 -17.72
C GLY A 95 12.01 -0.76 -16.45
N GLU A 96 12.63 -1.56 -15.58
CA GLU A 96 12.08 -2.03 -14.32
C GLU A 96 12.68 -1.24 -13.14
N ARG A 97 11.83 -0.84 -12.20
CA ARG A 97 12.21 -0.17 -10.95
C ARG A 97 11.64 -0.92 -9.76
N HIS A 98 12.39 -0.99 -8.67
CA HIS A 98 11.96 -1.63 -7.43
C HIS A 98 11.94 -0.65 -6.26
N ARG A 99 10.97 -0.80 -5.37
CA ARG A 99 10.87 -0.05 -4.13
C ARG A 99 10.39 -0.96 -3.01
N HIS A 100 11.12 -0.90 -1.90
CA HIS A 100 10.74 -1.52 -0.64
C HIS A 100 10.25 -0.45 0.34
N LEU A 101 9.15 -0.73 1.04
CA LEU A 101 8.54 0.12 2.06
C LEU A 101 8.14 -0.74 3.26
N THR A 102 8.14 -0.15 4.45
CA THR A 102 7.63 -0.80 5.67
C THR A 102 6.65 0.13 6.36
N PHE A 103 5.61 -0.41 6.96
CA PHE A 103 4.68 0.33 7.82
C PHE A 103 4.15 -0.56 8.95
N ASP A 104 3.71 0.06 10.04
CA ASP A 104 3.06 -0.65 11.14
C ASP A 104 1.53 -0.65 10.98
N VAL A 105 0.92 -1.79 11.34
CA VAL A 105 -0.50 -1.87 11.63
C VAL A 105 -0.64 -1.90 13.14
N GLY A 106 -1.22 -0.84 13.69
CA GLY A 106 -1.49 -0.74 15.13
C GLY A 106 -2.57 -1.72 15.59
N PRO A 107 -2.95 -1.66 16.87
CA PRO A 107 -4.06 -2.44 17.40
C PRO A 107 -5.37 -2.05 16.73
N LEU A 108 -6.35 -2.94 16.83
CA LEU A 108 -7.73 -2.61 16.45
C LEU A 108 -8.28 -1.50 17.36
N PRO A 109 -9.03 -0.54 16.81
CA PRO A 109 -9.53 0.62 17.54
C PRO A 109 -10.57 0.24 18.59
N GLU A 110 -10.57 0.89 19.75
CA GLU A 110 -11.61 0.70 20.75
C GLU A 110 -12.91 1.43 20.37
N PRO A 111 -14.11 0.87 20.65
CA PRO A 111 -14.35 -0.42 21.31
C PRO A 111 -14.46 -1.59 20.31
N PHE A 112 -13.38 -2.34 20.09
CA PHE A 112 -13.40 -3.57 19.32
C PHE A 112 -13.87 -4.74 20.20
N PRO A 113 -14.80 -5.61 19.72
CA PRO A 113 -15.29 -6.74 20.50
C PRO A 113 -14.18 -7.77 20.73
N GLU A 114 -14.20 -8.40 21.91
CA GLU A 114 -13.32 -9.54 22.16
C GLU A 114 -13.79 -10.74 21.32
N LEU A 115 -12.93 -11.18 20.40
CA LEU A 115 -13.17 -12.37 19.58
C LEU A 115 -12.40 -13.55 20.17
N VAL A 116 -13.13 -14.55 20.63
CA VAL A 116 -12.54 -15.80 21.14
C VAL A 116 -12.79 -16.91 20.12
N VAL A 117 -11.72 -17.33 19.44
CA VAL A 117 -11.76 -18.48 18.54
C VAL A 117 -11.78 -19.76 19.38
N HIS A 118 -12.96 -20.37 19.53
CA HIS A 118 -13.11 -21.63 20.29
C HIS A 118 -12.62 -22.86 19.51
N THR A 119 -12.79 -22.85 18.19
CA THR A 119 -12.39 -23.94 17.29
C THR A 119 -12.04 -23.33 15.93
N SER A 120 -10.87 -23.66 15.39
CA SER A 120 -10.55 -23.50 13.97
C SER A 120 -10.02 -24.83 13.43
N ASP A 121 -10.52 -25.24 12.27
CA ASP A 121 -10.12 -26.47 11.56
C ASP A 121 -10.22 -26.22 10.06
N ALA A 122 -9.10 -25.84 9.45
CA ALA A 122 -9.01 -25.46 8.05
C ALA A 122 -9.47 -26.57 7.09
N ASP A 123 -9.29 -27.85 7.47
CA ASP A 123 -9.69 -29.00 6.64
C ASP A 123 -11.22 -29.19 6.62
N ARG A 124 -11.93 -28.58 7.57
CA ARG A 124 -13.39 -28.68 7.72
C ARG A 124 -14.12 -27.36 7.50
N ALA A 125 -13.40 -26.25 7.55
CA ALA A 125 -13.93 -24.94 7.22
C ALA A 125 -14.26 -24.83 5.73
N SER A 126 -15.24 -23.98 5.39
CA SER A 126 -15.43 -23.62 4.00
C SER A 126 -14.21 -22.83 3.51
N PRO A 127 -13.70 -23.11 2.29
CA PRO A 127 -12.58 -22.36 1.75
C PRO A 127 -12.88 -20.86 1.64
N GLY A 128 -11.88 -20.04 1.96
CA GLY A 128 -11.96 -18.58 1.90
C GLY A 128 -12.23 -17.93 3.25
N ASP A 129 -12.55 -16.65 3.21
CA ASP A 129 -12.79 -15.86 4.41
C ASP A 129 -14.27 -15.81 4.78
N THR A 130 -14.54 -15.61 6.07
CA THR A 130 -15.90 -15.49 6.59
C THR A 130 -16.20 -14.04 6.96
N LEU A 131 -17.24 -13.47 6.34
CA LEU A 131 -17.81 -12.17 6.72
C LEU A 131 -18.94 -12.37 7.73
N PHE A 132 -18.88 -11.68 8.87
CA PHE A 132 -19.97 -11.65 9.84
C PHE A 132 -20.02 -10.33 10.60
N GLY A 133 -21.17 -10.07 11.22
CA GLY A 133 -21.35 -8.96 12.14
C GLY A 133 -21.00 -9.36 13.57
N ALA A 134 -20.30 -8.50 14.29
CA ALA A 134 -20.05 -8.64 15.71
C ALA A 134 -20.65 -7.45 16.47
N ASP A 135 -21.45 -7.76 17.47
CA ASP A 135 -22.09 -6.78 18.34
C ASP A 135 -21.36 -6.70 19.69
N GLY A 136 -21.16 -5.49 20.18
CA GLY A 136 -20.62 -5.17 21.50
C GLY A 136 -21.09 -3.79 21.95
N ASP A 137 -20.16 -2.94 22.40
CA ASP A 137 -20.43 -1.51 22.62
C ASP A 137 -20.61 -0.74 21.29
N ALA A 138 -20.20 -1.35 20.17
CA ALA A 138 -20.41 -0.90 18.80
C ALA A 138 -20.76 -2.10 17.90
N HIS A 139 -21.29 -1.82 16.71
CA HIS A 139 -21.54 -2.82 15.67
C HIS A 139 -20.37 -2.83 14.70
N TRP A 140 -19.83 -4.03 14.44
CA TRP A 140 -18.68 -4.23 13.57
C TRP A 140 -19.04 -5.21 12.45
N SER A 141 -18.55 -4.94 11.24
CA SER A 141 -18.48 -5.90 10.16
C SER A 141 -17.04 -6.42 10.05
N LEU A 142 -16.87 -7.73 10.14
CA LEU A 142 -15.56 -8.37 10.24
C LEU A 142 -15.38 -9.41 9.15
N VAL A 143 -14.19 -9.45 8.56
CA VAL A 143 -13.74 -10.60 7.78
C VAL A 143 -12.65 -11.31 8.57
N VAL A 144 -12.85 -12.62 8.75
CA VAL A 144 -11.91 -13.49 9.43
C VAL A 144 -11.44 -14.57 8.47
N ASP A 145 -10.15 -14.84 8.49
CA ASP A 145 -9.54 -15.90 7.67
C ASP A 145 -9.77 -17.29 8.25
N VAL A 146 -9.16 -18.30 7.62
CA VAL A 146 -9.28 -19.69 8.02
C VAL A 146 -8.63 -19.99 9.38
N ASP A 147 -7.63 -19.22 9.79
CA ASP A 147 -6.92 -19.39 11.06
C ASP A 147 -7.65 -18.69 12.22
N GLY A 148 -8.67 -17.90 11.92
CA GLY A 148 -9.46 -17.18 12.90
C GLY A 148 -8.94 -15.77 13.18
N GLU A 149 -8.03 -15.25 12.35
CA GLU A 149 -7.53 -13.88 12.48
C GLU A 149 -8.40 -12.88 11.70
N VAL A 150 -8.58 -11.70 12.28
CA VAL A 150 -9.31 -10.60 11.61
C VAL A 150 -8.42 -10.00 10.53
N VAL A 151 -8.90 -10.02 9.30
CA VAL A 151 -8.20 -9.54 8.10
C VAL A 151 -8.87 -8.33 7.45
N TRP A 152 -10.05 -7.95 7.95
CA TRP A 152 -10.76 -6.70 7.62
C TRP A 152 -11.76 -6.36 8.73
N ALA A 153 -11.92 -5.08 9.03
CA ALA A 153 -12.89 -4.57 10.01
C ALA A 153 -13.42 -3.19 9.59
N TRP A 154 -14.72 -2.96 9.80
CA TRP A 154 -15.43 -1.70 9.59
C TRP A 154 -16.53 -1.50 10.64
#